data_AF-A0AAU3GQA3-F1
#
_entry.id   AF-A0AAU3GQA3-F1
#
_cell.length_a   1.000
_cell.length_b   1.000
_cell.length_c   1.000
_cell.angle_alpha   90.00
_cell.angle_beta   90.00
_cell.angle_gamma   90.00
#
_symmetry.space_group_name_H-M   'P 1'
#
loop_
_entity.id
_entity.type
_entity.pdbx_description
1 polymer ?
#
loop_
_entity_poly.entity_id
_entity_poly.type
_entity_poly.pdbx_seq_one_letter_code
_entity_poly.pdbx_strand_id
1 'polypeptide(L)'
;MTATKEPRRRPGGRTARTTEAVHGAVLALIAEGGAARVQVPDVAERSGVHASTIYRRWGSPVSLVLDVALDRLGAAAEVPATGSLRGDLLTYARRTLAATEGPEGFALLHAVVSACDLTGKSEGAGMQHLHRRGTEIQAMLDRHPGDAPTLEDVLDGVLAPVYLRVLFNAGGMDDTYVEKLVDRLLPAGA
;
A
#
# COMPACT_ATOMS: atom_id res chain seq x y z
N MET A 1 46.91 2.34 -24.06
CA MET A 1 46.10 3.04 -23.05
C MET A 1 44.79 3.48 -23.70
N THR A 2 43.80 2.59 -23.74
CA THR A 2 42.48 2.84 -24.34
C THR A 2 41.52 3.23 -23.22
N ALA A 3 41.04 4.47 -23.26
CA ALA A 3 40.07 5.00 -22.30
C ALA A 3 38.69 4.40 -22.57
N THR A 4 38.19 3.59 -21.64
CA THR A 4 36.83 3.05 -21.65
C THR A 4 35.85 4.17 -21.31
N LYS A 5 34.99 4.52 -22.28
CA LYS A 5 33.89 5.49 -22.12
C LYS A 5 32.81 4.89 -21.24
N GLU A 6 32.58 5.46 -20.05
CA GLU A 6 31.52 5.04 -19.15
C GLU A 6 30.12 5.15 -19.80
N PRO A 7 29.22 4.17 -19.55
CA PRO A 7 27.87 4.21 -20.07
C PRO A 7 27.06 5.31 -19.38
N ARG A 8 26.60 6.30 -20.15
CA ARG A 8 25.66 7.34 -19.72
C ARG A 8 24.41 6.71 -19.09
N ARG A 9 24.24 6.93 -17.78
CA ARG A 9 23.03 6.60 -17.00
C ARG A 9 21.78 7.15 -17.69
N ARG A 10 20.81 6.29 -17.99
CA ARG A 10 19.53 6.68 -18.62
C ARG A 10 18.68 7.51 -17.65
N PRO A 11 17.90 8.51 -18.13
CA PRO A 11 17.26 9.52 -17.28
C PRO A 11 15.94 9.02 -16.66
N GLY A 12 16.01 8.08 -15.72
CA GLY A 12 14.83 7.62 -14.96
C GLY A 12 14.19 8.69 -14.07
N GLY A 13 14.91 9.79 -13.79
CA GLY A 13 14.47 10.82 -12.85
C GLY A 13 13.31 11.71 -13.34
N ARG A 14 13.09 11.85 -14.65
CA ARG A 14 11.97 12.67 -15.15
C ARG A 14 10.63 11.93 -15.00
N THR A 15 10.62 10.64 -15.33
CA THR A 15 9.42 9.81 -15.20
C THR A 15 9.00 9.67 -13.73
N ALA A 16 9.96 9.46 -12.82
CA ALA A 16 9.68 9.38 -11.39
C ALA A 16 9.03 10.66 -10.86
N ARG A 17 9.59 11.84 -11.15
CA ARG A 17 9.00 13.13 -10.77
C ARG A 17 7.60 13.34 -11.34
N THR A 18 7.36 12.92 -12.58
CA THR A 18 6.02 12.98 -13.18
C THR A 18 5.05 12.06 -12.46
N THR A 19 5.46 10.84 -12.10
CA THR A 19 4.65 9.94 -11.26
C THR A 19 4.31 10.58 -9.93
N GLU A 20 5.32 11.07 -9.20
CA GLU A 20 5.15 11.67 -7.88
C GLU A 20 4.22 12.88 -7.90
N ALA A 21 4.36 13.78 -8.88
CA ALA A 21 3.49 14.93 -9.04
C ALA A 21 2.03 14.54 -9.29
N VAL A 22 1.81 13.52 -10.13
CA VAL A 22 0.46 13.01 -10.41
C VAL A 22 -0.12 12.28 -9.20
N HIS A 23 0.66 11.44 -8.52
CA HIS A 23 0.23 10.72 -7.32
C HIS A 23 -0.15 11.70 -6.19
N GLY A 24 0.67 12.73 -5.95
CA GLY A 24 0.37 13.77 -4.97
C GLY A 24 -0.90 14.55 -5.30
N ALA A 25 -1.14 14.87 -6.57
CA ALA A 25 -2.36 15.54 -7.00
C ALA A 25 -3.61 14.67 -6.76
N VAL A 26 -3.54 13.36 -7.07
CA VAL A 26 -4.63 12.42 -6.83
C VAL A 26 -4.95 12.30 -5.34
N LEU A 27 -3.93 12.11 -4.49
CA LEU A 27 -4.12 12.01 -3.03
C LEU A 27 -4.80 13.26 -2.47
N ALA A 28 -4.35 14.46 -2.88
CA ALA A 28 -4.96 15.70 -2.43
C ALA A 28 -6.43 15.85 -2.88
N LEU A 29 -6.77 15.41 -4.11
CA LEU A 29 -8.16 15.41 -4.59
C LEU A 29 -9.04 14.40 -3.84
N ILE A 30 -8.48 13.23 -3.49
CA ILE A 30 -9.16 12.25 -2.63
C ILE A 30 -9.42 12.84 -1.24
N ALA A 31 -8.47 13.55 -0.66
CA ALA A 31 -8.61 14.21 0.64
C ALA A 31 -9.76 15.24 0.65
N GLU A 32 -9.92 15.98 -0.44
CA GLU A 32 -10.92 17.05 -0.58
C GLU A 32 -12.34 16.53 -0.89
N GLY A 33 -12.46 15.45 -1.67
CA GLY A 33 -13.74 15.06 -2.26
C GLY A 33 -13.99 13.56 -2.44
N GLY A 34 -13.05 12.71 -2.02
CA GLY A 34 -13.08 11.26 -2.19
C GLY A 34 -12.72 10.79 -3.61
N ALA A 35 -12.36 9.52 -3.75
CA ALA A 35 -11.88 8.95 -5.01
C ALA A 35 -12.87 9.05 -6.18
N ALA A 36 -14.18 9.03 -5.92
CA ALA A 36 -15.19 9.15 -6.97
C ALA A 36 -15.16 10.50 -7.70
N ARG A 37 -14.57 11.54 -7.09
CA ARG A 37 -14.46 12.88 -7.68
C ARG A 37 -13.16 13.12 -8.44
N VAL A 38 -12.22 12.17 -8.44
CA VAL A 38 -10.95 12.33 -9.15
C VAL A 38 -11.20 12.29 -10.66
N GLN A 39 -10.93 13.42 -11.34
CA GLN A 39 -10.97 13.53 -12.79
C GLN A 39 -9.60 13.91 -13.35
N VAL A 40 -9.26 13.40 -14.53
CA VAL A 40 -7.96 13.68 -15.18
C VAL A 40 -7.72 15.19 -15.41
N PRO A 41 -8.71 16.03 -15.79
CA PRO A 41 -8.51 17.48 -15.87
C PRO A 41 -8.03 18.10 -14.55
N ASP A 42 -8.67 17.76 -13.43
CA ASP A 42 -8.30 18.31 -12.11
C ASP A 42 -6.91 17.84 -11.68
N VAL A 43 -6.58 16.57 -11.96
CA VAL A 43 -5.24 16.03 -11.72
C VAL A 43 -4.21 16.75 -12.59
N ALA A 44 -4.51 17.02 -13.85
CA ALA A 44 -3.60 17.71 -14.78
C ALA A 44 -3.32 19.14 -14.32
N GLU A 45 -4.36 19.88 -13.92
CA GLU A 45 -4.26 21.23 -13.37
C GLU A 45 -3.36 21.25 -12.13
N ARG A 46 -3.62 20.34 -11.18
CA ARG A 46 -2.91 20.32 -9.90
C ARG A 46 -1.48 19.80 -9.99
N SER A 47 -1.24 18.77 -10.81
CA SER A 47 0.11 18.18 -10.98
C SER A 47 1.01 18.98 -11.93
N GLY A 48 0.44 19.89 -12.73
CA GLY A 48 1.15 20.56 -13.83
C GLY A 48 1.51 19.63 -14.99
N VAL A 49 1.00 18.39 -14.99
CA VAL A 49 1.24 17.40 -16.05
C VAL A 49 0.10 17.45 -17.06
N HIS A 50 0.43 17.58 -18.34
CA HIS A 50 -0.57 17.67 -19.40
C HIS A 50 -1.49 16.43 -19.43
N ALA A 51 -2.81 16.65 -19.56
CA ALA A 51 -3.82 15.59 -19.54
C ALA A 51 -3.55 14.44 -20.53
N SER A 52 -3.05 14.75 -21.73
CA SER A 52 -2.69 13.71 -22.70
C SER A 52 -1.57 12.76 -22.23
N THR A 53 -0.66 13.25 -21.37
CA THR A 53 0.37 12.41 -20.75
C THR A 53 -0.24 11.50 -19.69
N ILE A 54 -1.22 11.98 -18.94
CA ILE A 54 -1.94 11.19 -17.94
C ILE A 54 -2.77 10.10 -18.63
N TYR A 55 -3.60 10.47 -19.62
CA TYR A 55 -4.37 9.49 -20.39
C TYR A 55 -3.50 8.45 -21.08
N ARG A 56 -2.36 8.85 -21.68
CA ARG A 56 -1.45 7.90 -22.35
C ARG A 56 -0.89 6.86 -21.39
N ARG A 57 -0.64 7.23 -20.12
CA ARG A 57 0.03 6.35 -19.16
C ARG A 57 -0.94 5.50 -18.34
N TRP A 58 -2.04 6.08 -17.88
CA TRP A 58 -2.99 5.40 -16.99
C TRP A 58 -4.32 5.03 -17.67
N GLY A 59 -4.66 5.66 -18.80
CA GLY A 59 -5.88 5.35 -19.55
C GLY A 59 -7.18 5.89 -18.93
N SER A 60 -7.42 5.65 -17.65
CA SER A 60 -8.64 6.06 -16.94
C SER A 60 -8.37 6.61 -15.53
N PRO A 61 -9.27 7.42 -14.95
CA PRO A 61 -9.18 7.84 -13.55
C PRO A 61 -9.15 6.67 -12.57
N VAL A 62 -9.92 5.60 -12.83
CA VAL A 62 -9.95 4.40 -11.98
C VAL A 62 -8.60 3.70 -11.96
N SER A 63 -8.00 3.50 -13.14
CA SER A 63 -6.67 2.90 -13.27
C SER A 63 -5.58 3.77 -12.63
N LEU A 64 -5.73 5.10 -12.71
CA LEU A 64 -4.84 6.04 -12.03
C LEU A 64 -4.94 5.94 -10.50
N VAL A 65 -6.16 5.94 -9.94
CA VAL A 65 -6.36 5.78 -8.49
C VAL A 65 -5.82 4.44 -8.00
N LEU A 66 -6.03 3.36 -8.76
CA LEU A 66 -5.47 2.05 -8.45
C LEU A 66 -3.94 2.06 -8.43
N ASP A 67 -3.29 2.70 -9.41
CA ASP A 67 -1.82 2.83 -9.45
C ASP A 67 -1.29 3.58 -8.21
N VAL A 68 -1.94 4.68 -7.84
CA VAL A 68 -1.63 5.42 -6.60
C VAL A 68 -1.83 4.55 -5.36
N ALA A 69 -2.90 3.75 -5.31
CA ALA A 69 -3.17 2.86 -4.19
C ALA A 69 -2.11 1.76 -4.05
N LEU A 70 -1.72 1.12 -5.16
CA LEU A 70 -0.69 0.08 -5.17
C LEU A 70 0.68 0.63 -4.75
N ASP A 71 1.02 1.84 -5.20
CA ASP A 71 2.25 2.54 -4.83
C ASP A 71 2.26 2.89 -3.33
N ARG A 72 1.20 3.55 -2.85
CA ARG A 72 1.13 4.07 -1.47
C ARG A 72 1.01 2.97 -0.41
N LEU A 73 0.16 1.96 -0.66
CA LEU A 73 -0.03 0.83 0.27
C LEU A 73 1.15 -0.16 0.20
N GLY A 74 1.82 -0.26 -0.95
CA GLY A 74 3.06 -1.01 -1.10
C GLY A 74 4.25 -0.36 -0.41
N ALA A 75 4.38 0.96 -0.43
CA ALA A 75 5.45 1.67 0.27
C ALA A 75 5.36 1.55 1.80
N ALA A 76 4.13 1.50 2.34
CA ALA A 76 3.90 1.26 3.77
C ALA A 76 4.35 -0.14 4.24
N ALA A 77 4.69 -1.01 3.30
CA ALA A 77 4.95 -2.42 3.51
C ALA A 77 6.45 -2.76 3.65
N GLU A 78 7.33 -1.75 3.71
CA GLU A 78 8.73 -1.97 4.03
C GLU A 78 8.86 -2.82 5.30
N VAL A 79 9.55 -3.95 5.17
CA VAL A 79 9.65 -4.99 6.19
C VAL A 79 10.39 -4.42 7.41
N PRO A 80 9.74 -4.28 8.59
CA PRO A 80 10.37 -3.75 9.78
C PRO A 80 11.49 -4.67 10.27
N ALA A 81 12.58 -4.14 10.83
CA ALA A 81 13.67 -4.93 11.41
C ALA A 81 14.12 -4.30 12.74
N THR A 82 13.24 -4.34 13.73
CA THR A 82 13.40 -3.78 15.08
C THR A 82 14.26 -4.65 16.00
N GLY A 83 14.55 -5.90 15.61
CA GLY A 83 15.32 -6.85 16.40
C GLY A 83 14.48 -7.79 17.28
N SER A 84 13.14 -7.68 17.25
CA SER A 84 12.23 -8.64 17.89
C SER A 84 10.99 -8.89 17.03
N LEU A 85 10.46 -10.10 17.06
CA LEU A 85 9.24 -10.44 16.31
C LEU A 85 8.05 -9.56 16.70
N ARG A 86 7.85 -9.34 18.02
CA ARG A 86 6.80 -8.45 18.53
C ARG A 86 6.95 -7.03 18.02
N GLY A 87 8.17 -6.48 18.06
CA GLY A 87 8.46 -5.13 17.56
C GLY A 87 8.22 -5.00 16.05
N ASP A 88 8.56 -6.05 15.29
CA ASP A 88 8.34 -6.08 13.85
C ASP A 88 6.84 -6.13 13.53
N LEU A 89 6.07 -7.00 14.19
CA LEU A 89 4.61 -7.11 14.04
C LEU A 89 3.89 -5.79 14.42
N LEU A 90 4.27 -5.17 15.54
CA LEU A 90 3.72 -3.87 15.95
C LEU A 90 4.01 -2.78 14.91
N THR A 91 5.25 -2.72 14.43
CA THR A 91 5.64 -1.73 13.42
C THR A 91 4.87 -1.95 12.12
N TYR A 92 4.73 -3.20 11.70
CA TYR A 92 3.95 -3.58 10.52
C TYR A 92 2.48 -3.18 10.65
N ALA A 93 1.84 -3.53 11.78
CA ALA A 93 0.44 -3.21 12.04
C ALA A 93 0.19 -1.70 12.10
N ARG A 94 1.05 -0.94 12.79
CA ARG A 94 0.97 0.54 12.86
C ARG A 94 1.14 1.20 11.50
N ARG A 95 2.10 0.75 10.69
CA ARG A 95 2.29 1.26 9.31
C ARG A 95 1.08 0.97 8.42
N THR A 96 0.50 -0.21 8.57
CA THR A 96 -0.71 -0.64 7.83
C THR A 96 -1.91 0.24 8.19
N LEU A 97 -2.12 0.47 9.48
CA LEU A 97 -3.15 1.38 9.97
C LEU A 97 -2.91 2.80 9.43
N ALA A 98 -1.72 3.37 9.60
CA ALA A 98 -1.40 4.72 9.13
C ALA A 98 -1.56 4.88 7.61
N ALA A 99 -1.38 3.81 6.84
CA ALA A 99 -1.57 3.82 5.38
C ALA A 99 -3.03 3.71 4.94
N THR A 100 -3.91 3.24 5.83
CA THR A 100 -5.34 2.98 5.55
C THR A 100 -6.29 3.85 6.37
N GLU A 101 -5.75 4.71 7.23
CA GLU A 101 -6.51 5.66 8.04
C GLU A 101 -7.03 6.86 7.22
N GLY A 102 -8.17 7.39 7.66
CA GLY A 102 -8.79 8.57 7.08
C GLY A 102 -9.44 8.34 5.70
N PRO A 103 -10.00 9.42 5.10
CA PRO A 103 -10.69 9.34 3.81
C PRO A 103 -9.78 8.86 2.66
N GLU A 104 -8.50 9.24 2.69
CA GLU A 104 -7.50 8.81 1.72
C GLU A 104 -7.24 7.31 1.81
N GLY A 105 -6.88 6.82 3.00
CA GLY A 105 -6.59 5.41 3.21
C GLY A 105 -7.77 4.50 2.88
N PHE A 106 -8.99 4.91 3.25
CA PHE A 106 -10.23 4.24 2.85
C PHE A 106 -10.35 4.13 1.33
N ALA A 107 -10.17 5.24 0.62
CA ALA A 107 -10.31 5.29 -0.84
C ALA A 107 -9.28 4.42 -1.56
N LEU A 108 -8.03 4.40 -1.08
CA LEU A 108 -6.98 3.55 -1.65
C LEU A 108 -7.26 2.06 -1.40
N LEU A 109 -7.63 1.69 -0.17
CA LEU A 109 -7.99 0.31 0.15
C LEU A 109 -9.20 -0.16 -0.67
N HIS A 110 -10.23 0.69 -0.78
CA HIS A 110 -11.41 0.42 -1.59
C HIS A 110 -11.05 0.22 -3.07
N ALA A 111 -10.11 1.00 -3.62
CA ALA A 111 -9.65 0.83 -5.00
C ALA A 111 -8.96 -0.52 -5.23
N VAL A 112 -8.11 -0.96 -4.29
CA VAL A 112 -7.46 -2.28 -4.35
C VAL A 112 -8.48 -3.42 -4.27
N VAL A 113 -9.42 -3.36 -3.33
CA VAL A 113 -10.47 -4.37 -3.17
C VAL A 113 -11.37 -4.43 -4.41
N SER A 114 -11.72 -3.27 -4.98
CA SER A 114 -12.52 -3.20 -6.22
C SER A 114 -11.79 -3.78 -7.44
N ALA A 115 -10.46 -3.88 -7.37
CA ALA A 115 -9.62 -4.46 -8.41
C ALA A 115 -9.35 -5.96 -8.22
N CYS A 116 -9.94 -6.61 -7.21
CA CYS A 116 -9.96 -8.06 -7.09
C CYS A 116 -10.86 -8.66 -8.18
N ASP A 117 -10.38 -9.70 -8.86
CA ASP A 117 -11.20 -10.43 -9.83
C ASP A 117 -12.07 -11.46 -9.11
N LEU A 118 -13.33 -11.09 -8.86
CA LEU A 118 -14.31 -11.97 -8.22
C LEU A 118 -14.78 -13.13 -9.10
N THR A 119 -14.43 -13.12 -10.40
CA THR A 119 -14.79 -14.20 -11.33
C THR A 119 -13.79 -15.36 -11.29
N GLY A 120 -12.62 -15.17 -10.67
CA GLY A 120 -11.54 -16.16 -10.60
C GLY A 120 -10.87 -16.45 -11.96
N LYS A 121 -11.10 -15.61 -12.98
CA LYS A 121 -10.52 -15.78 -14.32
C LYS A 121 -9.09 -15.25 -14.42
N SER A 122 -8.71 -14.40 -13.48
CA SER A 122 -7.38 -13.85 -13.28
C SER A 122 -7.15 -13.59 -11.79
N GLU A 123 -5.91 -13.33 -11.41
CA GLU A 123 -5.57 -12.93 -10.04
C GLU A 123 -6.12 -11.53 -9.73
N GLY A 124 -6.23 -10.64 -10.72
CA GLY A 124 -6.60 -9.23 -10.52
C GLY A 124 -5.51 -8.45 -9.78
N ALA A 125 -5.51 -7.12 -9.92
CA ALA A 125 -4.50 -6.28 -9.26
C ALA A 125 -4.67 -6.27 -7.72
N GLY A 126 -5.89 -6.52 -7.23
CA GLY A 126 -6.17 -6.61 -5.80
C GLY A 126 -5.50 -7.79 -5.12
N MET A 127 -5.53 -9.00 -5.71
CA MET A 127 -4.82 -10.15 -5.12
C MET A 127 -3.32 -10.04 -5.29
N GLN A 128 -2.82 -9.44 -6.38
CA GLN A 128 -1.39 -9.17 -6.51
C GLN A 128 -0.87 -8.27 -5.37
N HIS A 129 -1.67 -7.28 -4.95
CA HIS A 129 -1.37 -6.50 -3.76
C HIS A 129 -1.30 -7.38 -2.51
N LEU A 130 -2.28 -8.25 -2.29
CA LEU A 130 -2.28 -9.15 -1.13
C LEU A 130 -1.09 -10.13 -1.13
N HIS A 131 -0.72 -10.69 -2.28
CA HIS A 131 0.47 -11.55 -2.41
C HIS A 131 1.77 -10.82 -2.12
N ARG A 132 1.88 -9.56 -2.56
CA ARG A 132 3.02 -8.71 -2.20
C ARG A 132 3.11 -8.54 -0.68
N ARG A 133 1.99 -8.22 -0.02
CA ARG A 133 1.92 -8.15 1.45
C ARG A 133 2.33 -9.46 2.11
N GLY A 134 1.89 -10.60 1.55
CA GLY A 134 2.27 -11.91 2.05
C GLY A 134 3.78 -12.19 1.95
N THR A 135 4.41 -11.77 0.85
CA THR A 135 5.87 -11.90 0.67
C THR A 135 6.63 -11.07 1.71
N GLU A 136 6.16 -9.86 2.01
CA GLU A 136 6.76 -8.96 3.00
C GLU A 136 6.60 -9.49 4.42
N ILE A 137 5.41 -10.00 4.76
CA ILE A 137 5.17 -10.68 6.04
C ILE A 137 6.05 -11.92 6.16
N GLN A 138 6.12 -12.76 5.13
CA GLN A 138 6.93 -13.98 5.18
C GLN A 138 8.41 -13.64 5.42
N ALA A 139 8.95 -12.67 4.68
CA ALA A 139 10.32 -12.20 4.89
C ALA A 139 10.57 -11.64 6.30
N MET A 140 9.54 -11.09 6.96
CA MET A 140 9.60 -10.69 8.36
C MET A 140 9.67 -11.90 9.30
N LEU A 141 8.79 -12.88 9.10
CA LEU A 141 8.71 -14.09 9.92
C LEU A 141 9.98 -14.94 9.80
N ASP A 142 10.55 -15.06 8.60
CA ASP A 142 11.77 -15.84 8.34
C ASP A 142 13.00 -15.38 9.16
N ARG A 143 13.01 -14.13 9.65
CA ARG A 143 14.09 -13.61 10.50
C ARG A 143 13.98 -14.03 11.97
N HIS A 144 12.83 -14.53 12.40
CA HIS A 144 12.55 -14.90 13.77
C HIS A 144 12.21 -16.40 13.85
N PRO A 145 13.17 -17.30 13.57
CA PRO A 145 12.92 -18.74 13.60
C PRO A 145 12.55 -19.21 15.01
N GLY A 146 11.46 -19.97 15.15
CA GLY A 146 10.93 -20.45 16.42
C GLY A 146 9.43 -20.75 16.33
N ASP A 147 8.71 -20.68 17.46
CA ASP A 147 7.24 -20.77 17.53
C ASP A 147 6.56 -19.47 17.03
N ALA A 148 7.02 -18.95 15.89
CA ALA A 148 6.46 -17.76 15.26
C ALA A 148 5.08 -18.04 14.66
N PRO A 149 4.19 -17.04 14.57
CA PRO A 149 2.93 -17.18 13.86
C PRO A 149 3.17 -17.44 12.37
N THR A 150 2.23 -18.12 11.74
CA THR A 150 2.23 -18.32 10.28
C THR A 150 1.89 -17.04 9.53
N LEU A 151 2.11 -17.03 8.21
CA LEU A 151 1.63 -15.94 7.36
C LEU A 151 0.12 -15.77 7.51
N GLU A 152 -0.64 -16.86 7.48
CA GLU A 152 -2.09 -16.90 7.63
C GLU A 152 -2.53 -16.28 8.97
N ASP A 153 -1.85 -16.60 10.07
CA ASP A 153 -2.12 -16.01 11.38
C ASP A 153 -1.98 -14.48 11.35
N VAL A 154 -0.95 -13.95 10.67
CA VAL A 154 -0.76 -12.49 10.54
C VAL A 154 -1.80 -11.86 9.61
N LEU A 155 -2.15 -12.55 8.51
CA LEU A 155 -3.20 -12.08 7.60
C LEU A 155 -4.55 -11.97 8.34
N ASP A 156 -4.94 -13.00 9.07
CA ASP A 156 -6.24 -13.10 9.74
C ASP A 156 -6.29 -12.31 11.06
N GLY A 157 -5.17 -12.24 11.78
CA GLY A 157 -5.10 -11.60 13.09
C GLY A 157 -4.78 -10.11 13.05
N VAL A 158 -4.11 -9.62 12.00
CA VAL A 158 -3.71 -8.21 11.87
C VAL A 158 -4.32 -7.53 10.65
N LEU A 159 -4.10 -8.08 9.45
CA LEU A 159 -4.54 -7.40 8.22
C LEU A 159 -6.06 -7.38 8.06
N ALA A 160 -6.71 -8.54 8.17
CA ALA A 160 -8.15 -8.66 7.97
C ALA A 160 -8.96 -7.78 8.96
N PRO A 161 -8.67 -7.73 10.27
CA PRO A 161 -9.40 -6.88 11.22
C PRO A 161 -9.19 -5.39 10.95
N VAL A 162 -7.99 -4.97 10.53
CA VAL A 162 -7.71 -3.57 10.15
C VAL A 162 -8.48 -3.22 8.89
N TYR A 163 -8.38 -4.02 7.84
CA TYR A 163 -9.06 -3.77 6.56
C TYR A 163 -10.59 -3.75 6.72
N LEU A 164 -11.15 -4.69 7.49
CA LEU A 164 -12.58 -4.71 7.78
C LEU A 164 -13.02 -3.43 8.47
N ARG A 165 -12.31 -2.98 9.51
CA ARG A 165 -12.69 -1.75 10.23
C ARG A 165 -12.57 -0.50 9.37
N VAL A 166 -11.56 -0.42 8.50
CA VAL A 166 -11.42 0.67 7.53
C VAL A 166 -12.60 0.66 6.55
N LEU A 167 -12.86 -0.47 5.89
CA LEU A 167 -13.90 -0.58 4.86
C LEU A 167 -15.32 -0.33 5.38
N PHE A 168 -15.58 -0.63 6.65
CA PHE A 168 -16.86 -0.37 7.29
C PHE A 168 -16.87 0.90 8.16
N ASN A 169 -15.77 1.66 8.18
CA ASN A 169 -15.61 2.84 9.03
C ASN A 169 -15.99 2.58 10.50
N ALA A 170 -15.60 1.43 11.04
CA ALA A 170 -15.99 0.96 12.36
C ALA A 170 -15.24 1.66 13.52
N GLY A 171 -14.22 2.47 13.20
CA GLY A 171 -13.41 3.21 14.18
C GLY A 171 -12.64 2.33 15.16
N GLY A 172 -12.17 2.94 16.26
CA GLY A 172 -11.57 2.23 17.40
C GLY A 172 -10.29 1.45 17.06
N MET A 173 -9.46 1.97 16.17
CA MET A 173 -8.17 1.42 15.80
C MET A 173 -7.04 2.25 16.41
N ASP A 174 -7.08 2.45 17.73
CA ASP A 174 -5.98 3.13 18.44
C ASP A 174 -4.78 2.19 18.65
N ASP A 175 -3.71 2.71 19.26
CA ASP A 175 -2.51 1.92 19.52
C ASP A 175 -2.79 0.71 20.42
N THR A 176 -3.74 0.86 21.37
CA THR A 176 -4.18 -0.23 22.25
C THR A 176 -4.85 -1.36 21.46
N TYR A 177 -5.62 -1.03 20.42
CA TYR A 177 -6.20 -2.01 19.52
C TYR A 177 -5.11 -2.77 18.76
N VAL A 178 -4.10 -2.07 18.25
CA VAL A 178 -2.98 -2.68 17.53
C VAL A 178 -2.19 -3.63 18.44
N GLU A 179 -1.88 -3.21 19.67
CA GLU A 179 -1.21 -4.06 20.66
C GLU A 179 -2.01 -5.35 20.92
N LYS A 180 -3.33 -5.24 21.10
CA LYS A 180 -4.20 -6.41 21.29
C LYS A 180 -4.22 -7.37 20.10
N LEU A 181 -4.11 -6.87 18.86
CA LEU A 181 -4.04 -7.74 17.70
C LEU A 181 -2.72 -8.52 17.69
N VAL A 182 -1.60 -7.85 17.94
CA VAL A 182 -0.27 -8.47 17.96
C VAL A 182 -0.12 -9.45 19.12
N ASP A 183 -0.58 -9.09 20.32
CA ASP A 183 -0.45 -9.94 21.50
C ASP A 183 -1.25 -11.25 21.38
N ARG A 184 -2.29 -11.30 20.53
CA ARG A 184 -3.03 -12.55 20.23
C ARG A 184 -2.26 -13.52 19.33
N LEU A 185 -1.30 -13.01 18.56
CA LEU A 185 -0.47 -13.82 17.65
C LEU A 185 0.72 -14.46 18.37
N LEU A 186 1.08 -13.92 19.53
CA LEU A 186 2.24 -14.38 20.28
C LEU A 186 1.79 -15.32 21.40
N PRO A 187 2.51 -16.42 21.66
CA PRO A 187 2.21 -17.28 22.79
C PRO A 187 2.32 -16.47 24.09
N ALA A 188 1.44 -16.79 25.05
CA ALA A 188 1.42 -16.11 26.34
C ALA A 188 2.78 -16.28 27.05
N GLY A 189 3.59 -15.22 27.12
CA GLY A 189 4.88 -15.18 27.82
C GLY A 189 6.14 -15.11 26.97
N ALA A 190 6.04 -14.78 25.67
CA ALA A 190 7.20 -14.47 24.80
C ALA A 190 7.73 -13.04 24.98
#